data_AF-A0A1V6LR66-F1
#
_entry.id   AF-A0A1V6LR66-F1
#
_cell.length_a   1.000
_cell.length_b   1.000
_cell.length_c   1.000
_cell.angle_alpha   90.00
_cell.angle_beta   90.00
_cell.angle_gamma   90.00
#
_symmetry.space_group_name_H-M   'P 1'
#
loop_
_entity.id
_entity.type
_entity.pdbx_description
1 polymer ?
#
loop_
_entity_poly.entity_id
_entity_poly.type
_entity_poly.pdbx_seq_one_letter_code
_entity_poly.pdbx_strand_id
1 'polypeptide(L)'
;MKTKIFKFFMVFAATSTLVLTSCKDDDGAGPTCSDGIQNGTETGIDCGGTCGNVCEAEPTCTDGIMNGDETGVDCGGSCDPCSESVNLTSESPITEDMTLDPNNTYTLDGQVSIESGATLTIPAGTIITAAAATGDETETYIVVQKGGKIDIQGTSSEPVIMTSNNETPGDWGGLVIAGDATTTKGVDATAE
;
A
#
# COMPACT_ATOMS: atom_id res chain seq x y z
N MET A 1 -38.05 -91.61 23.78
CA MET A 1 -38.50 -91.99 25.14
C MET A 1 -37.31 -92.56 25.91
N LYS A 2 -36.66 -91.75 26.77
CA LYS A 2 -35.86 -92.16 27.94
C LYS A 2 -35.46 -90.88 28.70
N THR A 3 -36.25 -90.62 29.72
CA THR A 3 -36.13 -89.58 30.75
C THR A 3 -35.00 -89.91 31.73
N LYS A 4 -34.32 -88.90 32.31
CA LYS A 4 -33.78 -88.83 33.70
C LYS A 4 -33.01 -87.51 33.90
N ILE A 5 -33.56 -86.56 34.69
CA ILE A 5 -33.20 -86.23 36.11
C ILE A 5 -31.95 -85.33 36.15
N PHE A 6 -31.97 -84.01 36.41
CA PHE A 6 -32.54 -83.12 37.44
C PHE A 6 -31.88 -83.22 38.84
N LYS A 7 -31.44 -82.05 39.35
CA LYS A 7 -30.74 -81.69 40.62
C LYS A 7 -29.22 -81.68 40.50
N PHE A 8 -28.49 -80.64 40.94
CA PHE A 8 -28.57 -80.00 42.26
C PHE A 8 -27.82 -78.64 42.26
N PHE A 9 -28.42 -77.59 42.87
CA PHE A 9 -27.87 -76.57 43.81
C PHE A 9 -26.40 -76.09 43.63
N MET A 10 -25.96 -74.86 43.90
CA MET A 10 -26.46 -73.66 44.55
C MET A 10 -25.22 -72.72 44.65
N VAL A 11 -25.38 -71.44 44.25
CA VAL A 11 -24.79 -70.19 44.80
C VAL A 11 -23.30 -70.20 45.27
N PHE A 12 -22.48 -69.24 44.82
CA PHE A 12 -21.78 -68.29 45.72
C PHE A 12 -21.04 -67.15 44.98
N ALA A 13 -21.31 -65.93 45.46
CA ALA A 13 -20.50 -64.71 45.53
C ALA A 13 -19.90 -64.08 44.26
N ALA A 14 -20.38 -62.86 44.02
CA ALA A 14 -19.72 -61.81 43.27
C ALA A 14 -18.38 -61.42 43.88
N THR A 15 -17.38 -61.19 43.04
CA THR A 15 -16.45 -60.06 43.21
C THR A 15 -16.18 -59.43 41.85
N SER A 16 -16.59 -58.17 41.77
CA SER A 16 -16.31 -57.23 40.71
C SER A 16 -14.81 -57.14 40.48
N THR A 17 -14.35 -57.36 39.26
CA THR A 17 -13.10 -56.76 38.77
C THR A 17 -13.42 -56.11 37.45
N LEU A 18 -13.98 -54.90 37.56
CA LEU A 18 -14.05 -53.93 36.48
C LEU A 18 -12.60 -53.61 36.12
N VAL A 19 -12.06 -54.26 35.09
CA VAL A 19 -10.83 -53.80 34.45
C VAL A 19 -11.23 -52.52 33.71
N LEU A 20 -11.19 -51.39 34.43
CA LEU A 20 -10.92 -50.12 33.81
C LEU A 20 -9.54 -50.30 33.20
N THR A 21 -9.52 -50.68 31.92
CA THR A 21 -8.40 -50.28 31.08
C THR A 21 -8.53 -48.78 31.08
N SER A 22 -7.87 -48.16 32.07
CA SER A 22 -7.42 -46.80 31.96
C SER A 22 -6.90 -46.71 30.54
N CYS A 23 -7.50 -45.87 29.72
CA CYS A 23 -6.66 -45.20 28.75
C CYS A 23 -5.47 -44.77 29.59
N LYS A 24 -4.28 -45.29 29.28
CA LYS A 24 -3.10 -44.47 29.50
C LYS A 24 -3.54 -43.14 28.94
N ASP A 25 -3.72 -42.15 29.81
CA ASP A 25 -3.61 -40.78 29.38
C ASP A 25 -2.29 -40.82 28.61
N ASP A 26 -2.39 -40.89 27.28
CA ASP A 26 -1.23 -40.79 26.44
C ASP A 26 -0.55 -39.55 27.00
N ASP A 27 0.70 -39.73 27.43
CA ASP A 27 1.62 -38.67 27.78
C ASP A 27 1.90 -37.87 26.50
N GLY A 28 0.84 -37.35 25.87
CA GLY A 28 0.86 -36.39 24.79
C GLY A 28 1.43 -35.16 25.43
N ALA A 29 2.66 -34.85 25.01
CA ALA A 29 3.44 -33.73 25.46
C ALA A 29 2.52 -32.54 25.75
N GLY A 30 2.66 -31.95 26.94
CA GLY A 30 1.99 -30.68 27.23
C GLY A 30 2.29 -29.68 26.10
N PRO A 31 1.42 -28.69 25.87
CA PRO A 31 1.45 -27.84 24.68
C PRO A 31 2.88 -27.42 24.34
N THR A 32 3.37 -27.83 23.16
CA THR A 32 4.75 -27.57 22.75
C THR A 32 4.77 -26.62 21.56
N CYS A 33 5.71 -25.68 21.60
CA CYS A 33 5.87 -24.68 20.54
C CYS A 33 6.57 -25.23 19.29
N SER A 34 6.40 -26.51 18.96
CA SER A 34 7.09 -27.19 17.84
C SER A 34 6.42 -28.53 17.43
N ASP A 35 5.15 -28.77 17.78
CA ASP A 35 4.46 -30.02 17.44
C ASP A 35 3.59 -29.95 16.17
N GLY A 36 3.55 -28.79 15.51
CA GLY A 36 2.83 -28.55 14.27
C GLY A 36 1.32 -28.43 14.47
N ILE A 37 0.84 -28.26 15.70
CA ILE A 37 -0.59 -28.20 16.04
C ILE A 37 -0.84 -27.00 16.95
N GLN A 38 -1.70 -26.06 16.54
CA GLN A 38 -2.11 -24.94 17.38
C GLN A 38 -2.85 -25.41 18.65
N ASN A 39 -2.18 -25.40 19.80
CA ASN A 39 -2.72 -25.86 21.09
C ASN A 39 -2.24 -25.00 22.29
N GLY A 40 -2.77 -25.25 23.49
CA GLY A 40 -2.37 -24.48 24.69
C GLY A 40 -2.74 -22.99 24.63
N THR A 41 -1.73 -22.10 24.73
CA THR A 41 -1.91 -20.64 24.67
C THR A 41 -1.43 -20.02 23.34
N GLU A 42 -1.14 -20.85 22.35
CA GLU A 42 -0.62 -20.43 21.06
C GLU A 42 -1.63 -19.59 20.26
N THR A 43 -1.14 -18.55 19.59
CA THR A 43 -1.94 -17.68 18.72
C THR A 43 -1.89 -18.10 17.24
N GLY A 44 -1.04 -19.07 16.91
CA GLY A 44 -0.87 -19.68 15.58
C GLY A 44 -0.23 -21.07 15.75
N ILE A 45 0.16 -21.74 14.66
CA ILE A 45 0.79 -23.06 14.77
C ILE A 45 2.18 -22.89 15.40
N ASP A 46 2.39 -23.44 16.60
CA ASP A 46 3.68 -23.44 17.31
C ASP A 46 4.24 -22.05 17.69
N CYS A 47 3.39 -21.04 17.84
CA CYS A 47 3.82 -19.66 18.10
C CYS A 47 2.81 -18.88 18.96
N GLY A 48 3.28 -17.82 19.62
CA GLY A 48 2.50 -16.92 20.46
C GLY A 48 2.13 -17.47 21.84
N GLY A 49 1.54 -16.61 22.67
CA GLY A 49 1.21 -16.96 24.06
C GLY A 49 2.46 -17.25 24.91
N THR A 50 2.54 -18.47 25.48
CA THR A 50 3.73 -18.95 26.21
C THR A 50 4.89 -19.32 25.29
N CYS A 51 4.64 -19.46 23.99
CA CYS A 51 5.67 -19.66 22.99
C CYS A 51 6.31 -18.31 22.70
N GLY A 52 7.57 -18.16 23.12
CA GLY A 52 8.29 -16.88 23.07
C GLY A 52 8.54 -16.32 21.67
N ASN A 53 8.23 -17.11 20.62
CA ASN A 53 8.19 -16.67 19.23
C ASN A 53 6.82 -16.09 18.89
N VAL A 54 6.81 -14.94 18.20
CA VAL A 54 5.58 -14.32 17.70
C VAL A 54 5.10 -15.10 16.47
N CYS A 55 3.79 -15.26 16.33
CA CYS A 55 3.23 -15.76 15.08
C CYS A 55 3.36 -14.69 14.01
N GLU A 56 4.20 -14.97 13.02
CA GLU A 56 4.28 -14.17 11.82
C GLU A 56 3.00 -14.42 11.03
N ALA A 57 2.12 -13.42 10.98
CA ALA A 57 0.99 -13.46 10.09
C ALA A 57 1.52 -13.48 8.64
N GLU A 58 0.78 -14.11 7.73
CA GLU A 58 1.05 -13.94 6.30
C GLU A 58 1.06 -12.43 6.01
N PRO A 59 2.08 -11.91 5.30
CA PRO A 59 2.16 -10.49 5.01
C PRO A 59 0.91 -10.09 4.21
N THR A 60 0.17 -9.09 4.70
CA THR A 60 -1.00 -8.57 4.00
C THR A 60 -0.87 -7.07 3.82
N CYS A 61 -1.24 -6.58 2.65
CA CYS A 61 -1.22 -5.15 2.30
C CYS A 61 -2.28 -4.31 3.04
N THR A 62 -2.75 -4.75 4.21
CA THR A 62 -3.82 -4.09 5.00
C THR A 62 -3.75 -4.39 6.51
N ASP A 63 -2.67 -4.99 7.01
CA ASP A 63 -2.53 -5.36 8.44
C ASP A 63 -1.94 -4.24 9.31
N GLY A 64 -1.57 -3.11 8.71
CA GLY A 64 -1.08 -1.93 9.41
C GLY A 64 0.36 -2.09 9.91
N ILE A 65 1.10 -3.08 9.44
CA ILE A 65 2.52 -3.26 9.72
C ILE A 65 3.32 -3.25 8.40
N MET A 66 4.64 -3.09 8.51
CA MET A 66 5.54 -3.18 7.34
C MET A 66 6.27 -4.52 7.42
N ASN A 67 5.83 -5.50 6.64
CA ASN A 67 6.35 -6.88 6.61
C ASN A 67 6.50 -7.39 5.16
N GLY A 68 6.94 -8.65 4.97
CA GLY A 68 7.07 -9.22 3.63
C GLY A 68 8.04 -8.45 2.71
N ASP A 69 7.57 -8.11 1.50
CA ASP A 69 8.31 -7.34 0.48
C ASP A 69 7.84 -5.87 0.35
N GLU A 70 7.12 -5.37 1.36
CA GLU A 70 6.60 -4.01 1.40
C GLU A 70 7.72 -2.95 1.53
N THR A 71 7.51 -1.79 0.90
CA THR A 71 8.41 -0.62 0.97
C THR A 71 7.87 0.48 1.90
N GLY A 72 6.60 0.39 2.30
CA GLY A 72 5.95 1.20 3.33
C GLY A 72 4.96 0.34 4.13
N VAL A 73 4.26 0.92 5.10
CA VAL A 73 3.21 0.18 5.82
C VAL A 73 2.10 -0.17 4.82
N ASP A 74 1.82 -1.46 4.63
CA ASP A 74 0.77 -1.96 3.72
C ASP A 74 0.95 -1.63 2.23
N CYS A 75 2.14 -1.24 1.75
CA CYS A 75 2.37 -0.84 0.36
C CYS A 75 3.76 -1.20 -0.19
N GLY A 76 3.86 -1.31 -1.52
CA GLY A 76 5.08 -1.67 -2.24
C GLY A 76 5.31 -3.18 -2.40
N GLY A 77 6.28 -3.55 -3.24
CA GLY A 77 6.58 -4.96 -3.52
C GLY A 77 5.43 -5.67 -4.22
N SER A 78 4.82 -6.65 -3.53
CA SER A 78 3.65 -7.39 -3.99
C SER A 78 2.32 -6.64 -3.77
N CYS A 79 2.35 -5.54 -3.02
CA CYS A 79 1.22 -4.65 -2.74
C CYS A 79 1.10 -3.50 -3.74
N ASP A 80 0.04 -2.71 -3.61
CA ASP A 80 -0.09 -1.46 -4.37
C ASP A 80 1.11 -0.54 -4.10
N PRO A 81 1.62 0.22 -5.10
CA PRO A 81 2.77 1.09 -4.90
C PRO A 81 2.52 2.10 -3.79
N CYS A 82 3.55 2.38 -3.00
CA CYS A 82 3.47 3.46 -2.01
C CYS A 82 3.34 4.80 -2.72
N SER A 83 2.31 5.56 -2.37
CA SER A 83 2.15 6.91 -2.89
C SER A 83 3.10 7.85 -2.15
N GLU A 84 4.03 8.46 -2.88
CA GLU A 84 4.91 9.50 -2.34
C GLU A 84 4.35 10.90 -2.65
N SER A 85 4.74 11.88 -1.83
CA SER A 85 4.49 13.29 -2.09
C SER A 85 5.76 13.93 -2.65
N VAL A 86 5.76 14.25 -3.94
CA VAL A 86 6.91 14.80 -4.66
C VAL A 86 6.71 16.29 -4.90
N ASN A 87 7.67 17.12 -4.51
CA ASN A 87 7.65 18.56 -4.81
C ASN A 87 8.25 18.80 -6.21
N LEU A 88 7.39 19.11 -7.18
CA LEU A 88 7.79 19.27 -8.58
C LEU A 88 8.58 20.57 -8.83
N THR A 89 8.49 21.58 -7.94
CA THR A 89 9.35 22.77 -7.99
C THR A 89 10.82 22.41 -7.86
N SER A 90 11.14 21.33 -7.13
CA SER A 90 12.53 20.87 -6.93
C SER A 90 13.16 20.29 -8.20
N GLU A 91 12.33 19.92 -9.19
CA GLU A 91 12.75 19.40 -10.50
C GLU A 91 12.94 20.53 -11.53
N SER A 92 12.64 21.78 -11.15
CA SER A 92 12.78 22.96 -12.00
C SER A 92 14.23 23.50 -11.99
N PRO A 93 14.81 23.89 -13.14
CA PRO A 93 14.25 23.79 -14.49
C PRO A 93 14.38 22.37 -15.08
N ILE A 94 13.33 21.93 -15.76
CA ILE A 94 13.30 20.65 -16.47
C ILE A 94 14.02 20.83 -17.81
N THR A 95 15.22 20.26 -17.93
CA THR A 95 16.10 20.39 -19.11
C THR A 95 16.23 19.10 -19.93
N GLU A 96 15.68 18.00 -19.43
CA GLU A 96 15.61 16.70 -20.10
C GLU A 96 14.18 16.14 -19.99
N ASP A 97 13.86 15.14 -20.81
CA ASP A 97 12.55 14.49 -20.78
C ASP A 97 12.28 13.86 -19.40
N MET A 98 11.13 14.18 -18.82
CA MET A 98 10.69 13.69 -17.52
C MET A 98 9.28 13.11 -17.64
N THR A 99 9.03 11.95 -17.04
CA THR A 99 7.70 11.35 -16.93
C THR A 99 7.32 11.23 -15.45
N LEU A 100 6.16 11.77 -15.08
CA LEU A 100 5.62 11.64 -13.74
C LEU A 100 5.10 10.21 -13.50
N ASP A 101 5.12 9.76 -12.25
CA ASP A 101 4.52 8.51 -11.81
C ASP A 101 3.07 8.78 -11.35
N PRO A 102 2.04 8.19 -11.98
CA PRO A 102 0.66 8.42 -11.58
C PRO A 102 0.32 7.91 -10.18
N ASN A 103 1.15 7.07 -9.57
CA ASN A 103 0.95 6.62 -8.18
C ASN A 103 1.42 7.65 -7.16
N ASN A 104 2.21 8.64 -7.57
CA ASN A 104 2.67 9.72 -6.71
C ASN A 104 1.74 10.93 -6.78
N THR A 105 1.71 11.66 -5.66
CA THR A 105 1.09 12.97 -5.60
C THR A 105 2.16 14.04 -5.80
N TYR A 106 1.83 15.08 -6.55
CA TYR A 106 2.76 16.15 -6.85
C TYR A 106 2.33 17.47 -6.23
N THR A 107 3.28 18.22 -5.69
CA THR A 107 3.04 19.58 -5.19
C THR A 107 3.85 20.62 -5.97
N LEU A 108 3.30 21.83 -6.06
CA LEU A 108 4.00 23.02 -6.59
C LEU A 108 3.99 24.09 -5.52
N ASP A 109 5.12 24.69 -5.21
CA ASP A 109 5.25 25.84 -4.30
C ASP A 109 5.93 27.04 -4.96
N GLY A 110 6.19 26.95 -6.27
CA GLY A 110 6.79 28.01 -7.08
C GLY A 110 6.68 27.71 -8.57
N GLN A 111 7.63 28.22 -9.34
CA GLN A 111 7.68 28.07 -10.79
C GLN A 111 8.34 26.74 -11.21
N VAL A 112 7.65 25.99 -12.09
CA VAL A 112 8.24 24.87 -12.84
C VAL A 112 8.43 25.27 -14.29
N SER A 113 9.69 25.36 -14.73
CA SER A 113 10.03 25.72 -16.12
C SER A 113 10.43 24.48 -16.91
N ILE A 114 9.79 24.25 -18.06
CA ILE A 114 10.16 23.20 -19.02
C ILE A 114 10.91 23.84 -20.15
N GLU A 115 12.21 23.57 -20.22
CA GLU A 115 13.15 24.23 -21.12
C GLU A 115 13.11 23.65 -22.54
N SER A 116 13.75 24.39 -23.45
CA SER A 116 13.83 24.01 -24.86
C SER A 116 14.43 22.61 -25.05
N GLY A 117 13.73 21.73 -25.76
CA GLY A 117 14.16 20.36 -26.03
C GLY A 117 13.76 19.33 -24.97
N ALA A 118 13.18 19.75 -23.84
CA ALA A 118 12.64 18.86 -22.81
C ALA A 118 11.13 18.63 -22.98
N THR A 119 10.67 17.46 -22.54
CA THR A 119 9.25 17.09 -22.48
C THR A 119 8.87 16.65 -21.07
N LEU A 120 7.92 17.36 -20.44
CA LEU A 120 7.24 16.87 -19.24
C LEU A 120 6.02 16.04 -19.64
N THR A 121 6.03 14.75 -19.34
CA THR A 121 4.92 13.82 -19.58
C THR A 121 4.15 13.59 -18.28
N ILE A 122 2.84 13.80 -18.31
CA ILE A 122 1.93 13.68 -17.17
C ILE A 122 0.90 12.58 -17.49
N PRO A 123 1.08 11.35 -16.96
CA PRO A 123 0.17 10.23 -17.21
C PRO A 123 -1.26 10.47 -16.71
N ALA A 124 -2.19 9.64 -17.18
CA ALA A 124 -3.57 9.66 -16.71
C ALA A 124 -3.66 9.43 -15.18
N GLY A 125 -4.61 10.09 -14.52
CA GLY A 125 -4.82 9.97 -13.07
C GLY A 125 -3.89 10.79 -12.20
N THR A 126 -2.85 11.44 -12.75
CA THR A 126 -1.94 12.28 -11.96
C THR A 126 -2.65 13.50 -11.37
N ILE A 127 -2.38 13.77 -10.09
CA ILE A 127 -2.84 14.97 -9.38
C ILE A 127 -1.63 15.85 -9.03
N ILE A 128 -1.72 17.12 -9.42
CA ILE A 128 -0.74 18.16 -9.11
C ILE A 128 -1.43 19.25 -8.31
N THR A 129 -0.96 19.48 -7.08
CA THR A 129 -1.52 20.45 -6.14
C THR A 129 -0.58 21.62 -5.93
N ALA A 130 -0.96 22.79 -6.42
CA ALA A 130 -0.27 24.04 -6.15
C ALA A 130 -0.58 24.56 -4.74
N ALA A 131 0.46 25.02 -4.05
CA ALA A 131 0.33 25.87 -2.90
C ALA A 131 -0.31 27.18 -3.36
N ALA A 132 -1.33 27.63 -2.64
CA ALA A 132 -1.95 28.91 -2.88
C ALA A 132 -0.90 30.00 -2.65
N ALA A 133 -0.73 30.85 -3.66
CA ALA A 133 0.25 31.92 -3.58
C ALA A 133 -0.07 32.81 -2.37
N THR A 134 0.86 32.90 -1.42
CA THR A 134 0.75 33.83 -0.29
C THR A 134 1.26 35.20 -0.71
N GLY A 135 0.54 35.88 -1.61
CA GLY A 135 1.02 37.11 -2.21
C GLY A 135 0.38 37.39 -3.57
N ASP A 136 1.20 37.74 -4.56
CA ASP A 136 0.73 37.87 -5.94
C ASP A 136 0.31 36.48 -6.45
N GLU A 137 -0.95 36.37 -6.90
CA GLU A 137 -1.67 35.16 -7.36
C GLU A 137 -1.00 34.41 -8.55
N THR A 138 0.22 34.79 -8.92
CA THR A 138 0.93 34.37 -10.14
C THR A 138 2.32 33.77 -9.89
N GLU A 139 2.76 33.59 -8.64
CA GLU A 139 4.11 33.06 -8.34
C GLU A 139 4.24 31.53 -8.51
N THR A 140 3.13 30.80 -8.41
CA THR A 140 3.11 29.33 -8.54
C THR A 140 2.46 28.93 -9.86
N TYR A 141 3.26 28.51 -10.83
CA TYR A 141 2.79 28.15 -12.17
C TYR A 141 3.75 27.18 -12.86
N ILE A 142 3.24 26.47 -13.85
CA ILE A 142 4.06 25.68 -14.79
C ILE A 142 4.21 26.51 -16.05
N VAL A 143 5.44 26.69 -16.53
CA VAL A 143 5.73 27.35 -17.81
C VAL A 143 6.42 26.38 -18.76
N VAL A 144 5.86 26.26 -19.96
CA VAL A 144 6.51 25.62 -21.09
C VAL A 144 7.24 26.70 -21.88
N GLN A 145 8.57 26.73 -21.80
CA GLN A 145 9.37 27.68 -22.55
C GLN A 145 9.36 27.36 -24.04
N LYS A 146 9.81 28.32 -24.85
CA LYS A 146 9.90 28.15 -26.30
C LYS A 146 10.75 26.93 -26.67
N GLY A 147 10.13 25.97 -27.35
CA GLY A 147 10.75 24.71 -27.74
C GLY A 147 10.69 23.60 -26.69
N GLY A 148 10.21 23.89 -25.48
CA GLY A 148 9.83 22.87 -24.50
C GLY A 148 8.47 22.24 -24.85
N LYS A 149 8.16 21.12 -24.21
CA LYS A 149 6.91 20.37 -24.43
C LYS A 149 6.28 19.92 -23.13
N ILE A 150 4.96 19.98 -23.07
CA ILE A 150 4.17 19.31 -22.03
C ILE A 150 3.23 18.32 -22.72
N ASP A 151 3.19 17.09 -22.22
CA ASP A 151 2.37 16.02 -22.74
C ASP A 151 1.43 15.50 -21.65
N ILE A 152 0.14 15.85 -21.74
CA ILE A 152 -0.87 15.55 -20.72
C ILE A 152 -1.76 14.42 -21.22
N GLN A 153 -1.63 13.24 -20.62
CA GLN A 153 -2.25 11.99 -21.07
C GLN A 153 -3.51 11.61 -20.29
N GLY A 154 -4.19 12.60 -19.69
CA GLY A 154 -5.45 12.40 -18.97
C GLY A 154 -6.57 11.85 -19.85
N THR A 155 -7.40 10.98 -19.28
CA THR A 155 -8.57 10.40 -19.94
C THR A 155 -9.87 10.82 -19.26
N SER A 156 -11.03 10.53 -19.86
CA SER A 156 -12.32 10.82 -19.21
C SER A 156 -12.58 9.96 -17.96
N SER A 157 -11.99 8.77 -17.88
CA SER A 157 -12.08 7.89 -16.71
C SER A 157 -11.03 8.24 -15.66
N GLU A 158 -9.88 8.72 -16.08
CA GLU A 158 -8.72 9.03 -15.24
C GLU A 158 -8.12 10.38 -15.69
N PRO A 159 -8.75 11.51 -15.31
CA PRO A 159 -8.28 12.82 -15.70
C PRO A 159 -6.96 13.16 -15.02
N VAL A 160 -6.17 14.03 -15.65
CA VAL A 160 -5.10 14.76 -14.97
C VAL A 160 -5.72 15.98 -14.30
N ILE A 161 -5.45 16.15 -13.02
CA ILE A 161 -5.98 17.26 -12.21
C ILE A 161 -4.83 18.16 -11.78
N MET A 162 -4.88 19.42 -12.22
CA MET A 162 -4.02 20.49 -11.71
C MET A 162 -4.90 21.45 -10.91
N THR A 163 -4.68 21.54 -9.61
CA THR A 163 -5.51 22.30 -8.67
C THR A 163 -4.66 23.04 -7.65
N SER A 164 -5.28 23.85 -6.79
CA SER A 164 -4.65 24.44 -5.61
C SER A 164 -5.08 23.73 -4.33
N ASN A 165 -4.33 23.91 -3.25
CA ASN A 165 -4.67 23.37 -1.93
C ASN A 165 -5.98 23.94 -1.35
N ASN A 166 -6.43 25.14 -1.77
CA ASN A 166 -7.72 25.70 -1.34
C ASN A 166 -8.82 25.57 -2.41
N GLU A 167 -8.51 24.98 -3.58
CA GLU A 167 -9.43 24.78 -4.71
C GLU A 167 -10.21 26.05 -5.11
N THR A 168 -9.62 27.23 -4.91
CA THR A 168 -10.26 28.51 -5.16
C THR A 168 -9.72 29.13 -6.47
N PRO A 169 -10.59 29.70 -7.32
CA PRO A 169 -10.13 30.40 -8.53
C PRO A 169 -9.12 31.50 -8.20
N GLY A 170 -7.96 31.49 -8.86
CA GLY A 170 -6.89 32.47 -8.63
C GLY A 170 -5.81 32.03 -7.65
N ASP A 171 -5.95 30.90 -6.97
CA ASP A 171 -4.93 30.45 -6.00
C ASP A 171 -3.56 30.14 -6.62
N TRP A 172 -3.52 29.82 -7.92
CA TRP A 172 -2.29 29.51 -8.63
C TRP A 172 -2.29 30.11 -10.04
N GLY A 173 -1.11 30.40 -10.56
CA GLY A 173 -0.88 31.12 -11.82
C GLY A 173 -1.18 30.32 -13.08
N GLY A 174 -1.43 29.01 -12.95
CA GLY A 174 -1.88 28.16 -14.05
C GLY A 174 -0.77 27.52 -14.87
N LEU A 175 -1.14 27.09 -16.07
CA LEU A 175 -0.23 26.58 -17.10
C LEU A 175 0.02 27.67 -18.15
N VAL A 176 1.27 28.08 -18.28
CA VAL A 176 1.74 29.08 -19.24
C VAL A 176 2.48 28.38 -20.38
N ILE A 177 2.13 28.70 -21.62
CA ILE A 177 2.80 28.14 -22.81
C ILE A 177 3.39 29.28 -23.62
N ALA A 178 4.72 29.38 -23.63
CA ALA A 178 5.44 30.34 -24.45
C ALA A 178 5.47 29.87 -25.91
N GLY A 179 4.57 30.43 -26.73
CA GLY A 179 4.50 30.14 -28.15
C GLY A 179 5.66 30.77 -28.96
N ASP A 180 5.79 30.36 -30.22
CA ASP A 180 6.84 30.84 -31.14
C ASP A 180 6.55 32.21 -31.79
N ALA A 181 5.54 32.95 -31.33
CA ALA A 181 5.12 34.19 -31.96
C ALA A 181 6.20 35.29 -31.84
N THR A 182 6.48 35.98 -32.95
CA THR A 182 7.35 37.16 -32.94
C THR A 182 6.63 38.31 -32.24
N THR A 183 7.21 38.87 -31.18
CA THR A 183 6.61 39.99 -30.43
C THR A 183 7.26 41.31 -30.79
N THR A 184 6.64 42.44 -30.40
CA THR A 184 7.24 43.77 -30.55
C THR A 184 8.50 43.97 -29.68
N LYS A 185 8.82 43.01 -28.79
CA LYS A 185 10.09 42.95 -28.04
C LYS A 185 11.20 42.17 -28.77
N GLY A 186 10.93 41.55 -29.91
CA GLY A 186 11.92 40.80 -30.72
C GLY A 186 11.59 39.32 -30.87
N VAL A 187 12.56 38.56 -31.38
CA VAL A 187 12.57 37.09 -31.35
C VAL A 187 12.97 36.62 -29.94
N ASP A 188 12.39 35.51 -29.46
CA ASP A 188 12.74 34.84 -28.19
C ASP A 188 12.38 35.60 -26.90
N ALA A 189 11.12 36.07 -26.79
CA ALA A 189 10.62 36.61 -25.52
C ALA A 189 10.42 35.47 -24.49
N THR A 190 11.07 35.59 -23.33
CA THR A 190 10.85 34.72 -22.17
C THR A 190 9.60 35.16 -21.41
N ALA A 191 8.84 34.22 -20.86
CA ALA A 191 7.78 34.54 -19.90
C ALA A 191 8.41 35.20 -18.66
N GLU A 192 7.94 36.40 -18.29
CA GLU A 192 8.33 37.12 -17.06
C GLU A 192 7.50 36.63 -15.87
#